data_AF-A0A533MLL7-F1
#
_entry.id   AF-A0A533MLL7-F1
#
_cell.length_a   1.000
_cell.length_b   1.000
_cell.length_c   1.000
_cell.angle_alpha   90.00
_cell.angle_beta   90.00
_cell.angle_gamma   90.00
#
_symmetry.space_group_name_H-M   'P 1'
#
loop_
_entity.id
_entity.type
_entity.pdbx_description
1 polymer ?
#
loop_
_entity_poly.entity_id
_entity_poly.type
_entity_poly.pdbx_seq_one_letter_code
_entity_poly.pdbx_strand_id
1 'polypeptide(L)'
;MTAEHVMENGTHYDPDELAYWDENVTIGVNMEPDYLFAENDDDKELISLGVRNICLMGPKGVPVLPPPHYVVHFNSWMIDVEGRIDDFLIFDADNVCHPNPMFGHEWQVYRRMREFVYDTSNNMSQIGSNKPLEFKFTTGTFIMVPPGPRGVGDGLKLNEVSSQYGNILWK
;
A
#
# COMPACT_ATOMS: atom_id res chain seq x y z
N MET A 1 -28.99 -2.98 -1.87
CA MET A 1 -28.96 -3.29 -3.31
C MET A 1 -28.57 -4.75 -3.44
N THR A 2 -29.31 -5.51 -4.23
CA THR A 2 -29.07 -6.93 -4.48
C THR A 2 -28.67 -7.02 -5.95
N ALA A 3 -27.45 -7.46 -6.23
CA ALA A 3 -27.00 -7.72 -7.59
C ALA A 3 -27.30 -9.19 -7.91
N GLU A 4 -28.01 -9.44 -9.00
CA GLU A 4 -28.36 -10.78 -9.47
C GLU A 4 -27.72 -11.00 -10.84
N HIS A 5 -27.11 -12.17 -11.03
CA HIS A 5 -26.47 -12.55 -12.29
C HIS A 5 -27.51 -13.15 -13.24
N VAL A 6 -27.48 -12.71 -14.50
CA VAL A 6 -28.41 -13.13 -15.55
C VAL A 6 -27.58 -13.61 -16.73
N MET A 7 -27.92 -14.77 -17.30
CA MET A 7 -27.27 -15.28 -18.49
C MET A 7 -27.46 -14.34 -19.69
N GLU A 8 -26.65 -14.50 -20.73
CA GLU A 8 -26.68 -13.67 -21.97
C GLU A 8 -28.06 -13.69 -22.67
N ASN A 9 -28.87 -14.73 -22.43
CA ASN A 9 -30.24 -14.88 -22.92
C ASN A 9 -31.32 -14.29 -21.98
N GLY A 10 -30.93 -13.67 -20.85
CA GLY A 10 -31.85 -13.11 -19.87
C GLY A 10 -32.38 -14.09 -18.81
N THR A 11 -31.88 -15.33 -18.73
CA THR A 11 -32.34 -16.30 -17.71
C THR A 11 -31.52 -16.21 -16.43
N HIS A 12 -32.19 -16.24 -15.28
CA HIS A 12 -31.56 -16.30 -13.96
C HIS A 12 -31.00 -17.71 -13.71
N TYR A 13 -29.92 -17.80 -12.92
CA TYR A 13 -29.39 -19.07 -12.44
C TYR A 13 -30.39 -19.72 -11.46
N ASP A 14 -30.46 -21.05 -11.48
CA ASP A 14 -31.23 -21.80 -10.49
C ASP A 14 -30.58 -21.56 -9.10
N PRO A 15 -31.32 -21.10 -8.07
CA PRO A 15 -30.77 -20.82 -6.75
C PRO A 15 -30.01 -21.99 -6.09
N ASP A 16 -30.33 -23.23 -6.48
CA ASP A 16 -29.71 -24.44 -5.96
C ASP A 16 -28.44 -24.86 -6.72
N GLU A 17 -28.21 -24.28 -7.91
CA GLU A 17 -26.94 -24.37 -8.62
C GLU A 17 -26.05 -23.23 -8.12
N LEU A 18 -25.12 -23.53 -7.21
CA LEU A 18 -23.97 -22.68 -6.96
C LEU A 18 -23.18 -22.57 -8.27
N ALA A 19 -23.59 -21.64 -9.13
CA ALA A 19 -22.87 -21.27 -10.32
C ALA A 19 -21.47 -20.86 -9.84
N TYR A 20 -20.50 -21.69 -10.18
CA TYR A 20 -19.10 -21.44 -9.90
C TYR A 20 -18.73 -20.16 -10.65
N TRP A 21 -18.73 -19.02 -9.95
CA TRP A 21 -18.37 -17.72 -10.49
C TRP A 21 -16.86 -17.77 -10.79
N ASP A 22 -16.50 -18.15 -12.02
CA ASP A 22 -15.14 -18.16 -12.54
C ASP A 22 -14.93 -16.93 -13.41
N GLU A 23 -14.77 -15.77 -12.76
CA GLU A 23 -14.49 -14.51 -13.43
C GLU A 23 -13.09 -14.04 -13.04
N ASN A 24 -12.33 -13.63 -14.05
CA ASN A 24 -11.03 -12.99 -13.84
C ASN A 24 -11.26 -11.50 -13.64
N VAL A 25 -11.37 -11.07 -12.39
CA VAL A 25 -11.51 -9.65 -12.07
C VAL A 25 -10.13 -8.99 -12.10
N THR A 26 -9.94 -8.01 -12.99
CA THR A 26 -8.74 -7.16 -13.02
C THR A 26 -9.08 -5.81 -12.42
N ILE A 27 -8.41 -5.45 -11.32
CA ILE A 27 -8.69 -4.21 -10.59
C ILE A 27 -7.50 -3.26 -10.74
N GLY A 28 -7.78 -2.06 -11.24
CA GLY A 28 -6.87 -0.94 -11.18
C GLY A 28 -7.02 -0.20 -9.86
N VAL A 29 -5.91 0.10 -9.20
CA VAL A 29 -5.87 0.94 -7.99
C VAL A 29 -4.98 2.13 -8.26
N ASN A 30 -5.50 3.32 -8.01
CA ASN A 30 -4.75 4.56 -8.02
C ASN A 30 -4.93 5.28 -6.67
N MET A 31 -3.87 5.88 -6.15
CA MET A 31 -3.90 6.54 -4.85
C MET A 31 -3.05 7.81 -4.84
N GLU A 32 -3.53 8.84 -4.14
CA GLU A 32 -2.80 10.08 -3.89
C GLU A 32 -2.70 10.35 -2.38
N PRO A 33 -1.51 10.69 -1.85
CA PRO A 33 -0.23 10.76 -2.55
C PRO A 33 0.32 9.36 -2.91
N ASP A 34 1.08 9.30 -4.00
CA ASP A 34 1.88 8.12 -4.30
C ASP A 34 3.11 8.09 -3.39
N TYR A 35 2.99 7.42 -2.23
CA TYR A 35 4.08 7.33 -1.27
C TYR A 35 5.36 6.64 -1.80
N LEU A 36 5.30 5.94 -2.94
CA LEU A 36 6.46 5.27 -3.53
C LEU A 36 7.25 6.18 -4.49
N PHE A 37 6.56 7.08 -5.20
CA PHE A 37 7.14 7.87 -6.29
C PHE A 37 6.83 9.36 -6.21
N ALA A 38 6.29 9.87 -5.09
CA ALA A 38 6.03 11.29 -4.92
C ALA A 38 7.32 12.13 -5.04
N GLU A 39 7.41 12.92 -6.10
CA GLU A 39 8.34 14.03 -6.19
C GLU A 39 7.74 15.24 -5.46
N ASN A 40 8.58 15.99 -4.74
CA ASN A 40 8.15 17.22 -4.09
C ASN A 40 7.81 18.25 -5.16
N ASP A 41 6.52 18.39 -5.44
CA ASP A 41 5.98 19.46 -6.26
C ASP A 41 5.89 20.72 -5.38
N ASP A 42 6.73 21.73 -5.65
CA ASP A 42 6.92 22.93 -4.79
C ASP A 42 5.60 23.71 -4.53
N ASP A 43 4.59 23.49 -5.38
CA ASP A 43 3.27 24.15 -5.32
C ASP A 43 2.17 23.35 -4.59
N LYS A 44 2.46 22.16 -4.05
CA LYS A 44 1.48 21.33 -3.32
C LYS A 44 1.84 21.19 -1.84
N GLU A 45 0.83 21.19 -0.97
CA GLU A 45 1.00 20.85 0.44
C GLU A 45 1.51 19.40 0.52
N LEU A 46 2.75 19.22 0.98
CA LEU A 46 3.46 17.96 0.95
C LEU A 46 2.85 16.98 1.97
N ILE A 47 2.07 16.02 1.50
CA ILE A 47 1.49 14.95 2.32
C ILE A 47 2.53 13.83 2.43
N SER A 48 3.46 13.96 3.38
CA SER A 48 4.52 12.97 3.60
C SER A 48 4.04 11.77 4.43
N LEU A 49 4.67 10.63 4.20
CA LEU A 49 4.60 9.47 5.09
C LEU A 49 5.35 9.81 6.38
N GLY A 50 4.66 9.83 7.51
CA GLY A 50 5.29 9.98 8.81
C GLY A 50 6.01 8.70 9.18
N VAL A 51 7.34 8.71 9.13
CA VAL A 51 8.17 7.57 9.54
C VAL A 51 9.05 7.99 10.72
N ARG A 52 8.90 7.28 11.85
CA ARG A 52 9.74 7.45 13.02
C ARG A 52 10.46 6.16 13.32
N ASN A 53 11.79 6.18 13.22
CA ASN A 53 12.66 5.07 13.59
C ASN A 53 13.27 5.32 14.97
N ILE A 54 13.05 4.40 15.90
CA ILE A 54 13.58 4.45 17.26
C ILE A 54 14.45 3.22 17.47
N CYS A 55 15.75 3.43 17.66
CA CYS A 55 16.66 2.37 18.04
C CYS A 55 16.47 2.03 19.52
N LEU A 56 15.98 0.82 19.81
CA LEU A 56 15.60 0.40 21.17
C LEU A 56 16.81 0.07 22.05
N MET A 57 17.90 -0.37 21.44
CA MET A 57 19.11 -0.86 22.13
C MET A 57 20.32 0.07 21.98
N GLY A 58 20.11 1.28 21.44
CA GLY A 58 21.16 2.26 21.16
C GLY A 58 21.90 2.01 19.83
N PRO A 59 22.65 3.00 19.33
CA PRO A 59 23.13 3.03 17.94
C PRO A 59 24.00 1.84 17.54
N LYS A 60 24.65 1.18 18.49
CA LYS A 60 25.58 0.05 18.25
C LYS A 60 24.99 -1.32 18.61
N GLY A 61 23.76 -1.37 19.10
CA GLY A 61 23.18 -2.58 19.67
C GLY A 61 23.91 -3.08 20.92
N VAL A 62 23.61 -4.31 21.31
CA VAL A 62 24.16 -4.97 22.50
C VAL A 62 24.91 -6.24 22.08
N PRO A 63 26.15 -6.45 22.55
CA PRO A 63 26.84 -7.72 22.32
C PRO A 63 26.17 -8.83 23.13
N VAL A 64 25.87 -9.94 22.47
CA VAL A 64 25.42 -11.17 23.12
C VAL A 64 26.67 -11.91 23.60
N LEU A 65 26.78 -12.01 24.93
CA LEU A 65 27.92 -12.41 25.75
C LEU A 65 28.92 -11.28 26.06
N PRO A 66 29.45 -11.23 27.29
CA PRO A 66 30.42 -10.21 27.69
C PRO A 66 31.78 -10.41 26.96
N PRO A 67 32.53 -9.33 26.71
CA PRO A 67 33.90 -9.42 26.19
C PRO A 67 34.77 -10.35 27.06
N PRO A 68 35.73 -11.09 26.47
CA PRO A 68 36.30 -10.92 25.12
C PRO A 68 35.63 -11.76 24.02
N HIS A 69 34.59 -12.53 24.33
CA HIS A 69 33.96 -13.48 23.41
C HIS A 69 32.52 -13.07 23.10
N TYR A 70 32.32 -11.99 22.33
CA TYR A 70 30.98 -11.72 21.78
C TYR A 70 30.73 -12.67 20.60
N VAL A 71 29.57 -13.32 20.60
CA VAL A 71 29.21 -14.31 19.55
C VAL A 71 28.32 -13.68 18.48
N VAL A 72 27.51 -12.69 18.84
CA VAL A 72 26.72 -11.87 17.92
C VAL A 72 26.48 -10.48 18.53
N HIS A 73 26.22 -9.48 17.70
CA HIS A 73 25.59 -8.23 18.11
C HIS A 73 24.10 -8.30 17.83
N PHE A 74 23.29 -7.93 18.81
CA PHE A 74 21.85 -7.81 18.67
C PHE A 74 21.46 -6.33 18.63
N ASN A 75 20.67 -5.94 17.64
CA ASN A 75 20.06 -4.62 17.61
C ASN A 75 18.58 -4.74 17.27
N SER A 76 17.82 -3.76 17.74
CA SER A 76 16.37 -3.70 17.55
C SER A 76 15.94 -2.26 17.30
N TRP A 77 15.02 -2.09 16.35
CA TRP A 77 14.40 -0.82 16.04
C TRP A 77 12.88 -0.97 16.08
N MET A 78 12.23 0.03 16.64
CA MET A 78 10.80 0.25 16.53
C MET A 78 10.58 1.30 15.44
N ILE A 79 9.75 0.97 14.47
CA ILE A 79 9.42 1.82 13.34
C ILE A 79 7.93 2.13 13.44
N ASP A 80 7.61 3.38 13.69
CA ASP A 80 6.24 3.87 13.60
C ASP A 80 6.03 4.46 12.22
N VAL A 81 4.96 4.02 11.55
CA VAL A 81 4.54 4.52 10.24
C VAL A 81 3.13 5.07 10.38
N GLU A 82 2.94 6.30 9.94
CA GLU A 82 1.65 6.96 9.82
C GLU A 82 1.50 7.61 8.45
N GLY A 83 0.32 7.49 7.85
CA GLY A 83 0.03 8.04 6.53
C GLY A 83 -1.45 8.26 6.30
N ARG A 84 -1.74 8.99 5.23
CA ARG A 84 -3.08 9.40 4.82
C ARG A 84 -3.19 9.37 3.30
N ILE A 85 -4.13 8.60 2.78
CA ILE A 85 -4.50 8.56 1.36
C ILE A 85 -5.71 9.48 1.19
N ASP A 86 -5.51 10.57 0.46
CA ASP A 86 -6.50 11.63 0.26
C ASP A 86 -7.45 11.34 -0.89
N ASP A 87 -6.94 10.74 -1.95
CA ASP A 87 -7.72 10.23 -3.06
C ASP A 87 -7.40 8.76 -3.27
N PHE A 88 -8.42 7.92 -3.21
CA PHE A 88 -8.31 6.50 -3.42
C PHE A 88 -9.30 6.07 -4.48
N LEU A 89 -8.78 5.63 -5.62
CA LEU A 89 -9.57 5.30 -6.79
C LEU A 89 -9.37 3.82 -7.12
N ILE A 90 -10.47 3.09 -7.16
CA ILE A 90 -10.57 1.73 -7.67
C ILE A 90 -11.35 1.80 -8.97
N PHE A 91 -10.84 1.19 -10.02
CA PHE A 91 -11.53 1.08 -11.29
C PHE A 91 -11.47 -0.34 -11.81
N ASP A 92 -12.52 -0.74 -12.49
CA ASP A 92 -12.50 -1.95 -13.30
C ASP A 92 -11.52 -1.76 -14.45
N ALA A 93 -10.51 -2.63 -14.52
CA ALA A 93 -9.50 -2.62 -15.55
C ALA A 93 -9.76 -3.67 -16.64
N ASP A 94 -10.83 -4.46 -16.52
CA ASP A 94 -11.29 -5.34 -17.58
C ASP A 94 -12.25 -4.62 -18.55
N ASN A 95 -12.51 -5.25 -19.68
CA ASN A 95 -13.36 -4.72 -20.73
C ASN A 95 -14.86 -5.02 -20.52
N VAL A 96 -15.23 -5.58 -19.35
CA VAL A 96 -16.63 -5.82 -18.94
C VAL A 96 -17.18 -4.55 -18.30
N CYS A 97 -17.37 -3.54 -19.13
CA CYS A 97 -17.80 -2.20 -18.72
C CYS A 97 -19.30 -2.00 -18.96
N HIS A 98 -19.90 -1.01 -18.29
CA HIS A 98 -21.31 -0.69 -18.50
C HIS A 98 -21.48 -0.10 -19.91
N PRO A 99 -22.36 -0.64 -20.76
CA PRO A 99 -22.53 -0.14 -22.12
C PRO A 99 -23.18 1.24 -22.09
N ASN A 100 -22.50 2.25 -22.65
CA ASN A 100 -23.04 3.60 -22.83
C ASN A 100 -23.38 3.82 -24.32
N PRO A 101 -24.64 4.09 -24.68
CA PRO A 101 -25.05 4.27 -26.08
C PRO A 101 -24.37 5.43 -26.83
N MET A 102 -23.84 6.42 -26.11
CA MET A 102 -23.24 7.63 -26.66
C MET A 102 -21.71 7.56 -26.71
N PHE A 103 -21.08 6.82 -25.79
CA PHE A 103 -19.61 6.73 -25.66
C PHE A 103 -19.07 5.30 -25.81
N GLY A 104 -19.93 4.32 -26.09
CA GLY A 104 -19.61 2.90 -26.21
C GLY A 104 -19.56 2.23 -24.85
N HIS A 105 -18.59 2.60 -24.02
CA HIS A 105 -18.22 1.89 -22.79
C HIS A 105 -17.95 2.87 -21.65
N GLU A 106 -18.53 2.62 -20.48
CA GLU A 106 -18.26 3.36 -19.25
C GLU A 106 -17.64 2.45 -18.18
N TRP A 107 -16.49 2.88 -17.67
CA TRP A 107 -15.80 2.16 -16.60
C TRP A 107 -16.55 2.33 -15.29
N GLN A 108 -16.65 1.25 -14.52
CA GLN A 108 -17.13 1.34 -13.16
C GLN A 108 -15.98 1.79 -12.25
N VAL A 109 -16.11 2.98 -11.67
CA VAL A 109 -15.08 3.60 -10.84
C VAL A 109 -15.64 3.89 -9.46
N TYR A 110 -14.91 3.46 -8.44
CA TYR A 110 -15.13 3.82 -7.05
C TYR A 110 -14.02 4.75 -6.59
N ARG A 111 -14.35 6.02 -6.39
CA ARG A 111 -13.41 7.04 -5.89
C ARG A 111 -13.81 7.46 -4.49
N ARG A 112 -12.84 7.45 -3.58
CA ARG A 112 -12.98 7.88 -2.20
C ARG A 112 -12.06 9.09 -1.98
N MET A 113 -12.66 10.27 -1.91
CA MET A 113 -11.98 11.54 -1.61
C MET A 113 -12.75 12.37 -0.58
N ARG A 114 -12.08 13.33 0.06
CA ARG A 114 -12.67 14.15 1.14
C ARG A 114 -13.80 15.04 0.65
N GLU A 115 -15.03 14.57 0.76
CA GLU A 115 -16.20 15.26 0.23
C GLU A 115 -17.45 15.05 1.09
N PHE A 116 -18.43 15.93 0.93
CA PHE A 116 -19.78 15.71 1.43
C PHE A 116 -20.56 14.88 0.44
N VAL A 117 -21.27 13.86 0.93
CA VAL A 117 -22.07 12.97 0.09
C VAL A 117 -23.51 13.45 0.13
N TYR A 118 -24.09 13.66 -1.04
CA TYR A 118 -25.47 14.13 -1.22
C TYR A 118 -26.31 13.07 -1.91
N ASP A 119 -27.57 12.94 -1.49
CA ASP A 119 -28.56 12.09 -2.17
C ASP A 119 -29.17 12.86 -3.33
N THR A 120 -28.80 12.46 -4.55
CA THR A 120 -29.33 13.06 -5.80
C THR A 120 -30.79 12.73 -6.04
N SER A 121 -31.33 11.68 -5.39
CA SER A 121 -32.73 11.28 -5.51
C SER A 121 -33.66 12.03 -4.55
N ASN A 122 -33.11 12.62 -3.48
CA ASN A 122 -33.86 13.31 -2.44
C ASN A 122 -33.36 14.74 -2.23
N ASN A 123 -33.62 15.60 -3.22
CA ASN A 123 -33.43 17.05 -3.16
C ASN A 123 -32.02 17.49 -2.73
N MET A 124 -30.98 16.76 -3.12
CA MET A 124 -29.58 17.04 -2.76
C MET A 124 -29.36 17.11 -1.23
N SER A 125 -30.14 16.35 -0.46
CA SER A 125 -29.94 16.28 0.99
C SER A 125 -28.60 15.62 1.31
N GLN A 126 -27.85 16.20 2.25
CA GLN A 126 -26.57 15.64 2.66
C GLN A 126 -26.80 14.36 3.47
N ILE A 127 -26.25 13.24 3.00
CA ILE A 127 -26.36 11.92 3.66
C ILE A 127 -25.11 11.56 4.45
N GLY A 128 -23.99 12.24 4.21
CA GLY A 128 -22.79 11.99 4.98
C GLY A 128 -21.59 12.83 4.58
N SER A 129 -20.44 12.42 5.07
CA SER A 129 -19.15 12.92 4.65
C SER A 129 -18.17 11.78 4.54
N ASN A 130 -17.28 11.90 3.57
CA ASN A 130 -16.20 10.99 3.35
C ASN A 130 -14.91 11.58 3.93
N LYS A 131 -14.18 10.78 4.69
CA LYS A 131 -12.87 11.14 5.24
C LYS A 131 -11.78 10.38 4.48
N PRO A 132 -10.60 11.01 4.30
CA PRO A 132 -9.40 10.34 3.81
C PRO A 132 -9.13 9.03 4.55
N LEU A 133 -8.46 8.09 3.88
CA LEU A 133 -8.05 6.85 4.52
C LEU A 133 -6.77 7.11 5.30
N GLU A 134 -6.82 6.92 6.62
CA GLU A 134 -5.66 7.08 7.49
C GLU A 134 -5.17 5.71 7.95
N PHE A 135 -3.86 5.51 7.96
CA PHE A 135 -3.25 4.29 8.48
C PHE A 135 -2.14 4.62 9.47
N LYS A 136 -2.06 3.80 10.51
CA LYS A 136 -1.00 3.89 11.52
C LYS A 136 -0.66 2.50 12.01
N PHE A 137 0.60 2.13 11.89
CA PHE A 137 1.10 0.87 12.42
C PHE A 137 2.51 1.05 12.98
N THR A 138 2.81 0.23 13.98
CA THR A 138 4.13 0.13 14.58
C THR A 138 4.68 -1.25 14.28
N THR A 139 5.87 -1.31 13.72
CA THR A 139 6.59 -2.56 13.45
C THR A 139 7.93 -2.59 14.17
N GLY A 140 8.38 -3.80 14.51
CA GLY A 140 9.68 -4.02 15.12
C GLY A 140 10.59 -4.76 14.15
N THR A 141 11.82 -4.28 13.98
CA THR A 141 12.86 -5.04 13.29
C THR A 141 13.93 -5.48 14.28
N PHE A 142 14.39 -6.70 14.13
CA PHE A 142 15.37 -7.34 15.00
C PHE A 142 16.48 -7.91 14.13
N ILE A 143 17.72 -7.54 14.41
CA ILE A 143 18.87 -7.98 13.62
C ILE A 143 19.90 -8.58 14.57
N MET A 144 20.40 -9.76 14.20
CA MET A 144 21.54 -10.41 14.83
C MET A 144 22.67 -10.52 13.82
N VAL A 145 23.82 -9.93 14.15
CA VAL A 145 25.00 -9.92 13.27
C VAL A 145 26.13 -10.69 13.95
N PRO A 146 26.67 -11.77 13.33
CA PRO A 146 27.83 -12.47 13.87
C PRO A 146 29.10 -11.62 13.78
N PRO A 147 30.18 -11.97 14.51
CA PRO A 147 31.49 -11.36 14.32
C PRO A 147 31.91 -11.51 12.86
N GLY A 148 32.17 -10.39 12.21
CA GLY A 148 32.57 -10.30 10.81
C GLY A 148 33.47 -9.10 10.57
N PRO A 149 33.98 -8.93 9.34
CA PRO A 149 34.76 -7.74 8.97
C PRO A 149 33.99 -6.46 9.32
N ARG A 150 34.70 -5.43 9.82
CA ARG A 150 34.12 -4.09 10.04
C ARG A 150 33.41 -3.65 8.75
N GLY A 151 32.12 -3.39 8.80
CA GLY A 151 31.34 -2.91 7.65
C GLY A 151 29.95 -3.53 7.51
N VAL A 152 29.70 -4.74 8.04
CA VAL A 152 28.35 -5.32 8.03
C VAL A 152 27.50 -4.64 9.11
N GLY A 153 26.75 -3.62 8.71
CA GLY A 153 25.80 -2.87 9.56
C GLY A 153 26.39 -1.65 10.30
N ASP A 154 27.69 -1.39 10.15
CA ASP A 154 28.42 -0.38 10.97
C ASP A 154 29.29 0.55 10.10
N GLY A 155 28.87 0.79 8.86
CA GLY A 155 29.57 1.67 7.92
C GLY A 155 28.85 3.02 7.74
N LEU A 156 29.49 4.12 8.14
CA LEU A 156 29.14 5.49 7.68
C LEU A 156 29.53 5.74 6.20
N LYS A 157 29.82 4.69 5.44
CA LYS A 157 30.21 4.76 4.03
C LYS A 157 29.09 4.20 3.17
N LEU A 158 28.41 5.09 2.45
CA LEU A 158 27.33 4.79 1.49
C LEU A 158 27.78 3.95 0.27
N ASN A 159 29.07 3.60 0.13
CA ASN A 159 29.64 3.00 -1.07
C ASN A 159 30.26 1.62 -0.84
N GLU A 160 29.71 0.80 0.06
CA GLU A 160 30.12 -0.60 0.17
C GLU A 160 29.17 -1.49 -0.63
N VAL A 161 29.64 -1.94 -1.79
CA VAL A 161 28.95 -2.95 -2.61
C VAL A 161 29.36 -4.31 -2.08
N SER A 162 28.39 -5.16 -1.73
CA SER A 162 28.72 -6.54 -1.35
C SER A 162 29.34 -7.27 -2.55
N SER A 163 30.46 -7.95 -2.33
CA SER A 163 31.16 -8.71 -3.37
C SER A 163 30.33 -9.86 -3.95
N GLN A 164 29.23 -10.25 -3.30
CA GLN A 164 28.32 -11.30 -3.75
C GLN A 164 27.13 -10.79 -4.60
N TYR A 165 26.80 -9.50 -4.57
CA TYR A 165 25.65 -8.94 -5.33
C TYR A 165 26.04 -8.08 -6.54
N GLY A 166 27.34 -7.84 -6.77
CA GLY A 166 27.83 -6.89 -7.78
C GLY A 166 27.58 -7.23 -9.26
N ASN A 167 26.82 -8.27 -9.62
CA ASN A 167 26.65 -8.71 -11.00
C ASN A 167 25.19 -8.94 -11.45
N ILE A 168 24.19 -8.40 -10.75
CA ILE A 168 22.85 -8.27 -11.35
C ILE A 168 22.79 -6.90 -12.05
N LEU A 169 23.47 -6.83 -13.20
CA LEU A 169 23.33 -5.73 -14.14
C LEU A 169 22.01 -5.89 -14.88
N TRP A 170 21.15 -4.89 -14.75
CA TRP A 170 20.03 -4.64 -15.64
C TRP A 170 20.55 -4.53 -17.09
N LYS A 171 19.93 -5.27 -18.00
CA LYS A 171 19.97 -5.01 -19.45
C LYS A 171 18.78 -4.14 -19.82
#